data_AF-A0A6N8EU34-F1
#
_entry.id   AF-A0A6N8EU34-F1
#
_cell.length_a   1.000
_cell.length_b   1.000
_cell.length_c   1.000
_cell.angle_alpha   90.00
_cell.angle_beta   90.00
_cell.angle_gamma   90.00
#
_symmetry.space_group_name_H-M   'P 1'
#
loop_
_entity.id
_entity.type
_entity.pdbx_description
1 polymer ?
#
loop_
_entity_poly.entity_id
_entity_poly.type
_entity_poly.pdbx_seq_one_letter_code
_entity_poly.pdbx_strand_id
1 'polypeptide(L)'
;MNNMEVKPEMPHNADDKELRPASGPYPDQVSLWIGRFASEEALDEYLRFDYSDEAKQRDPQICRDFRMESFDEDFREAFLVETDQSNYANWLEGCSYDDQLISQFEASGWPEPPELEGMNAVILLYDYSYDGSVPVVQNSQYSVRFIGSVVYED
;
A
#
# COMPACT_ATOMS: atom_id res chain seq x y z
N MET A 1 -40.76 27.86 31.62
CA MET A 1 -39.66 27.17 30.92
C MET A 1 -39.29 25.94 31.70
N ASN A 2 -39.32 24.76 31.06
CA ASN A 2 -38.54 23.57 31.37
C ASN A 2 -38.80 22.59 30.20
N ASN A 3 -37.99 22.68 29.15
CA ASN A 3 -37.99 21.68 28.08
C ASN A 3 -37.05 20.55 28.52
N MET A 4 -37.64 19.40 28.89
CA MET A 4 -36.91 18.14 28.92
C MET A 4 -36.77 17.65 27.47
N GLU A 5 -35.54 17.66 26.95
CA GLU A 5 -35.23 16.95 25.71
C GLU A 5 -35.29 15.45 25.98
N VAL A 6 -36.25 14.81 25.33
CA VAL A 6 -36.38 13.36 25.23
C VAL A 6 -35.28 12.90 24.26
N LYS A 7 -34.33 12.08 24.73
CA LYS A 7 -33.36 11.42 23.85
C LYS A 7 -34.11 10.41 22.98
N PRO A 8 -33.91 10.39 21.65
CA PRO A 8 -34.47 9.32 20.83
C PRO A 8 -33.68 8.03 21.06
N GLU A 9 -34.39 6.95 21.37
CA GLU A 9 -33.84 5.58 21.23
C GLU A 9 -33.62 5.29 19.74
N MET A 10 -32.43 4.80 19.39
CA MET A 10 -32.13 4.40 18.01
C MET A 10 -32.69 3.01 17.72
N PRO A 11 -33.36 2.81 16.57
CA PRO A 11 -33.86 1.50 16.19
C PRO A 11 -32.69 0.58 15.78
N HIS A 12 -32.76 -0.63 16.31
CA HIS A 12 -31.93 -1.77 15.96
C HIS A 12 -32.35 -2.26 14.58
N ASN A 13 -31.56 -2.02 13.52
CA ASN A 13 -31.71 -2.76 12.27
C ASN A 13 -30.38 -2.86 11.52
N ALA A 14 -30.11 -4.07 11.05
CA ALA A 14 -28.87 -4.56 10.49
C ALA A 14 -28.41 -3.79 9.25
N ASP A 15 -27.23 -3.17 9.35
CA ASP A 15 -26.24 -2.93 8.29
C ASP A 15 -25.07 -2.23 8.99
N ASP A 16 -24.27 -3.03 9.69
CA ASP A 16 -23.08 -2.57 10.41
C ASP A 16 -21.96 -2.30 9.38
N LYS A 17 -22.18 -1.31 8.52
CA LYS A 17 -21.10 -0.62 7.83
C LYS A 17 -20.52 0.29 8.89
N GLU A 18 -19.52 -0.19 9.63
CA GLU A 18 -18.74 0.65 10.52
C GLU A 18 -18.45 1.96 9.76
N LEU A 19 -18.98 3.06 10.30
CA LEU A 19 -18.87 4.38 9.70
C LEU A 19 -17.40 4.73 9.64
N ARG A 20 -16.74 4.43 8.51
CA ARG A 20 -15.46 5.01 8.16
C ARG A 20 -15.63 6.52 8.38
N PRO A 21 -14.85 7.15 9.27
CA PRO A 21 -14.91 8.60 9.41
C PRO A 21 -14.70 9.16 8.01
N ALA A 22 -15.58 10.09 7.59
CA ALA A 22 -15.49 10.75 6.28
C ALA A 22 -14.02 11.07 6.02
N SER A 23 -13.45 10.43 5.01
CA SER A 23 -12.02 10.36 4.78
C SER A 23 -11.42 11.75 4.99
N GLY A 24 -10.29 11.81 5.71
CA GLY A 24 -9.41 12.97 5.58
C GLY A 24 -9.07 13.21 4.09
N PRO A 25 -8.30 14.26 3.74
CA PRO A 25 -8.10 14.68 2.35
C PRO A 25 -7.40 13.66 1.42
N TYR A 26 -7.16 12.43 1.87
CA TYR A 26 -6.60 11.35 1.08
C TYR A 26 -7.73 10.40 0.68
N PRO A 27 -8.27 10.52 -0.56
CA PRO A 27 -9.20 9.52 -1.09
C PRO A 27 -8.46 8.19 -1.24
N ASP A 28 -9.24 7.13 -1.34
CA ASP A 28 -8.88 5.75 -1.69
C ASP A 28 -7.70 5.70 -2.69
N GLN A 29 -6.46 5.78 -2.18
CA GLN A 29 -5.25 5.90 -2.99
C GLN A 29 -4.30 4.77 -2.64
N VAL A 30 -3.70 4.21 -3.67
CA VAL A 30 -2.70 3.16 -3.53
C VAL A 30 -1.37 3.65 -4.07
N SER A 31 -0.32 3.45 -3.29
CA SER A 31 1.05 3.69 -3.68
C SER A 31 1.72 2.37 -4.08
N LEU A 32 2.39 2.37 -5.22
CA LEU A 32 3.06 1.18 -5.77
C LEU A 32 4.58 1.32 -5.71
N TRP A 33 5.22 0.27 -5.20
CA TRP A 33 6.64 0.03 -5.35
C TRP A 33 6.90 -1.30 -6.05
N ILE A 34 7.98 -1.33 -6.81
CA ILE A 34 8.53 -2.53 -7.42
C ILE A 34 9.92 -2.78 -6.85
N GLY A 35 10.16 -4.01 -6.43
CA GLY A 35 11.39 -4.36 -5.74
C GLY A 35 12.07 -5.62 -6.26
N ARG A 36 13.28 -5.83 -5.77
CA ARG A 36 14.07 -7.04 -5.92
C ARG A 36 14.40 -7.58 -4.54
N PHE A 37 13.93 -8.78 -4.25
CA PHE A 37 14.17 -9.48 -2.99
C PHE A 37 14.66 -10.91 -3.26
N ALA A 38 15.41 -11.46 -2.29
CA ALA A 38 15.97 -12.81 -2.40
C ALA A 38 14.93 -13.92 -2.20
N SER A 39 13.88 -13.65 -1.42
CA SER A 39 12.77 -14.56 -1.13
C SER A 39 11.57 -13.80 -0.59
N GLU A 40 10.43 -14.49 -0.47
CA GLU A 40 9.22 -13.94 0.16
C GLU A 40 9.48 -13.56 1.62
N GLU A 41 10.23 -14.38 2.36
CA GLU A 41 10.57 -14.06 3.75
C GLU A 41 11.38 -12.78 3.87
N ALA A 42 12.27 -12.49 2.91
CA ALA A 42 13.03 -11.25 2.89
C ALA A 42 12.14 -10.02 2.60
N LEU A 43 11.10 -10.19 1.78
CA LEU A 43 10.09 -9.17 1.52
C LEU A 43 9.20 -8.94 2.75
N ASP A 44 8.76 -10.02 3.41
CA ASP A 44 7.99 -9.93 4.64
C ASP A 44 8.77 -9.26 5.76
N GLU A 45 10.04 -9.63 5.97
CA GLU A 45 10.91 -8.96 6.95
C GLU A 45 11.09 -7.47 6.66
N TYR A 46 11.11 -7.07 5.38
CA TYR A 46 11.23 -5.66 4.98
C TYR A 46 9.99 -4.84 5.36
N LEU A 47 8.81 -5.45 5.30
CA LEU A 47 7.50 -4.83 5.57
C LEU A 47 6.98 -5.07 6.99
N ARG A 48 7.70 -5.86 7.80
CA ARG A 48 7.24 -6.31 9.11
C ARG A 48 7.19 -5.18 10.14
N PHE A 49 6.03 -5.04 10.77
CA PHE A 49 5.90 -4.34 12.04
C PHE A 49 6.41 -5.23 13.19
N ASP A 50 7.21 -4.65 14.08
CA ASP A 50 7.68 -5.34 15.28
C ASP A 50 6.97 -4.80 16.52
N TYR A 51 6.05 -5.61 17.03
CA TYR A 51 5.30 -5.39 18.27
C TYR A 51 5.84 -6.19 19.45
N SER A 52 6.99 -6.86 19.32
CA SER A 52 7.51 -7.76 20.36
C SER A 52 7.88 -7.04 21.66
N ASP A 53 8.14 -5.73 21.59
CA ASP A 53 8.38 -4.86 22.73
C ASP A 53 7.48 -3.63 22.59
N GLU A 54 6.41 -3.58 23.39
CA GLU A 54 5.45 -2.47 23.40
C GLU A 54 6.11 -1.11 23.68
N ALA A 55 7.28 -1.09 24.32
CA ALA A 55 8.05 0.13 24.55
C ALA A 55 8.97 0.52 23.37
N LYS A 56 9.06 -0.32 22.32
CA LYS A 56 9.90 -0.11 21.13
C LYS A 56 9.21 -0.57 19.84
N GLN A 57 7.90 -0.35 19.70
CA GLN A 57 7.21 -0.57 18.45
C GLN A 57 8.03 0.04 17.31
N ARG A 58 8.41 -0.82 16.36
CA ARG A 58 9.34 -0.45 15.30
C ARG A 58 8.60 -0.45 13.98
N ASP A 59 8.55 0.73 13.36
CA ASP A 59 8.07 0.85 12.00
C ASP A 59 8.90 -0.04 11.06
N PRO A 60 8.26 -0.61 10.02
CA PRO A 60 8.90 -1.39 8.97
C PRO A 60 10.12 -0.70 8.35
N GLN A 61 10.98 -1.50 7.71
CA GLN A 61 12.17 -0.96 7.06
C GLN A 61 11.82 -0.02 5.89
N ILE A 62 10.75 -0.31 5.16
CA ILE A 62 10.24 0.56 4.08
C ILE A 62 9.97 1.99 4.58
N CYS A 63 9.43 2.17 5.79
CA CYS A 63 9.13 3.51 6.30
C CYS A 63 10.39 4.35 6.49
N ARG A 64 11.48 3.71 6.93
CA ARG A 64 12.78 4.37 7.15
C ARG A 64 13.45 4.72 5.83
N ASP A 65 13.42 3.77 4.90
CA ASP A 65 14.04 3.87 3.58
C ASP A 65 13.41 5.00 2.75
N PHE A 66 12.09 5.08 2.76
CA PHE A 66 11.31 6.05 2.00
C PHE A 66 10.91 7.28 2.80
N ARG A 67 11.36 7.39 4.06
CA ARG A 67 11.04 8.49 4.99
C ARG A 67 9.53 8.70 5.15
N MET A 68 8.80 7.61 5.13
CA MET A 68 7.36 7.59 5.30
C MET A 68 7.01 7.64 6.79
N GLU A 69 5.84 8.20 7.07
CA GLU A 69 5.14 7.91 8.31
C GLU A 69 4.72 6.43 8.37
N SER A 70 4.27 5.97 9.53
CA SER A 70 3.67 4.64 9.66
C SER A 70 2.43 4.52 8.76
N PHE A 71 2.13 3.30 8.31
CA PHE A 71 0.95 2.98 7.51
C PHE A 71 0.16 1.85 8.19
N ASP A 72 -1.07 1.60 7.76
CA ASP A 72 -1.88 0.52 8.31
C ASP A 72 -1.45 -0.84 7.73
N GLU A 73 -1.05 -1.77 8.60
CA GLU A 73 -0.53 -3.07 8.18
C GLU A 73 -1.58 -3.96 7.51
N ASP A 74 -2.87 -3.71 7.77
CA ASP A 74 -3.98 -4.44 7.15
C ASP A 74 -4.28 -3.93 5.72
N PHE A 75 -3.81 -2.73 5.37
CA PHE A 75 -4.01 -2.09 4.06
C PHE A 75 -2.76 -2.20 3.18
N ARG A 76 -2.12 -3.38 3.17
CA ARG A 76 -0.99 -3.67 2.29
C ARG A 76 -1.16 -4.99 1.55
N GLU A 77 -0.63 -5.03 0.34
CA GLU A 77 -0.37 -6.27 -0.38
C GLU A 77 1.07 -6.29 -0.87
N ALA A 78 1.74 -7.42 -0.73
CA ALA A 78 3.10 -7.59 -1.23
C ALA A 78 3.37 -9.05 -1.58
N PHE A 79 3.98 -9.27 -2.74
CA PHE A 79 4.23 -10.62 -3.25
C PHE A 79 5.37 -10.61 -4.26
N LEU A 80 6.00 -11.77 -4.45
CA LEU A 80 6.95 -11.96 -5.55
C LEU A 80 6.21 -12.33 -6.83
N VAL A 81 6.73 -11.87 -7.96
CA VAL A 81 6.21 -12.17 -9.30
C VAL A 81 7.10 -13.16 -10.04
N GLU A 82 6.46 -14.01 -10.85
CA GLU A 82 7.19 -14.88 -11.77
C GLU A 82 7.73 -14.05 -12.95
N THR A 83 9.00 -14.25 -13.27
CA THR A 83 9.85 -13.33 -14.05
C THR A 83 9.58 -13.33 -15.56
N ASP A 84 8.51 -13.96 -16.04
CA ASP A 84 8.25 -14.14 -17.47
C ASP A 84 7.33 -13.06 -18.10
N GLN A 85 6.85 -12.10 -17.31
CA GLN A 85 5.90 -11.12 -17.80
C GLN A 85 6.59 -9.93 -18.48
N SER A 86 6.37 -9.81 -19.79
CA SER A 86 6.87 -8.70 -20.62
C SER A 86 6.17 -7.34 -20.39
N ASN A 87 5.02 -7.34 -19.69
CA ASN A 87 4.29 -6.12 -19.29
C ASN A 87 4.31 -6.01 -17.77
N TYR A 88 4.93 -4.95 -17.23
CA TYR A 88 5.01 -4.74 -15.78
C TYR A 88 3.65 -4.46 -15.14
N ALA A 89 2.67 -3.96 -15.91
CA ALA A 89 1.32 -3.77 -15.38
C ALA A 89 0.68 -5.09 -14.96
N ASN A 90 0.91 -6.17 -15.70
CA ASN A 90 0.37 -7.49 -15.38
C ASN A 90 0.93 -8.08 -14.07
N TRP A 91 1.98 -7.48 -13.50
CA TRP A 91 2.48 -7.87 -12.18
C TRP A 91 1.45 -7.58 -11.07
N LEU A 92 0.46 -6.75 -11.35
CA LEU A 92 -0.64 -6.44 -10.44
C LEU A 92 -1.80 -7.43 -10.55
N GLU A 93 -1.78 -8.39 -11.48
CA GLU A 93 -2.85 -9.37 -11.63
C GLU A 93 -3.07 -10.16 -10.33
N GLY A 94 -4.32 -10.20 -9.85
CA GLY A 94 -4.71 -10.92 -8.64
C GLY A 94 -4.59 -10.13 -7.33
N CYS A 95 -4.09 -8.90 -7.34
CA CYS A 95 -4.19 -8.01 -6.19
C CYS A 95 -5.58 -7.37 -6.07
N SER A 96 -5.89 -6.72 -4.95
CA SER A 96 -7.15 -5.97 -4.85
C SER A 96 -7.21 -4.85 -5.89
N TYR A 97 -8.38 -4.70 -6.51
CA TYR A 97 -8.63 -3.71 -7.57
C TYR A 97 -7.72 -3.84 -8.81
N ASP A 98 -7.14 -5.02 -9.06
CA ASP A 98 -6.19 -5.28 -10.16
C ASP A 98 -6.61 -4.66 -11.50
N ASP A 99 -7.82 -4.89 -11.99
CA ASP A 99 -8.34 -4.32 -13.23
C ASP A 99 -8.21 -2.79 -13.29
N GLN A 100 -8.51 -2.10 -12.18
CA GLN A 100 -8.41 -0.65 -12.06
C GLN A 100 -6.96 -0.20 -11.98
N LEU A 101 -6.13 -0.87 -11.18
CA LEU A 101 -4.75 -0.50 -10.93
C LEU A 101 -3.90 -0.70 -12.18
N ILE A 102 -4.04 -1.84 -12.87
CA ILE A 102 -3.40 -2.14 -14.15
C ILE A 102 -3.69 -0.99 -15.13
N SER A 103 -4.97 -0.67 -15.34
CA SER A 103 -5.40 0.38 -16.27
C SER A 103 -4.80 1.74 -15.92
N GLN A 104 -4.76 2.10 -14.65
CA GLN A 104 -4.27 3.42 -14.20
C GLN A 104 -2.76 3.55 -14.25
N PHE A 105 -2.01 2.52 -13.88
CA PHE A 105 -0.55 2.55 -13.99
C PHE A 105 -0.10 2.47 -15.44
N GLU A 106 -0.81 1.73 -16.31
CA GLU A 106 -0.56 1.80 -17.76
C GLU A 106 -0.77 3.23 -18.31
N ALA A 107 -1.83 3.93 -17.88
CA ALA A 107 -2.11 5.29 -18.30
C ALA A 107 -1.12 6.33 -17.73
N SER A 108 -0.66 6.12 -16.48
CA SER A 108 0.32 6.99 -15.81
C SER A 108 1.73 6.81 -16.35
N GLY A 109 2.00 5.65 -16.94
CA GLY A 109 3.28 5.26 -17.51
C GLY A 109 4.13 4.47 -16.52
N TRP A 110 4.97 3.60 -17.09
CA TRP A 110 5.92 2.77 -16.36
C TRP A 110 7.36 3.25 -16.62
N PRO A 111 8.30 3.02 -15.68
CA PRO A 111 9.72 3.19 -15.95
C PRO A 111 10.16 2.36 -17.15
N GLU A 112 11.21 2.81 -17.84
CA GLU A 112 11.75 2.08 -18.97
C GLU A 112 12.26 0.68 -18.54
N PRO A 113 12.17 -0.36 -19.39
CA PRO A 113 12.53 -1.73 -18.99
C PRO A 113 13.87 -1.92 -18.28
N PRO A 114 14.97 -1.22 -18.65
CA PRO A 114 16.25 -1.31 -17.94
C PRO A 114 16.18 -0.90 -16.46
N GLU A 115 15.19 -0.08 -16.06
CA GLU A 115 15.04 0.38 -14.68
C GLU A 115 14.39 -0.65 -13.75
N LEU A 116 13.67 -1.61 -14.33
CA LEU A 116 12.99 -2.69 -13.63
C LEU A 116 13.61 -4.07 -13.91
N GLU A 117 14.74 -4.10 -14.62
CA GLU A 117 15.46 -5.33 -14.93
C GLU A 117 15.90 -6.06 -13.65
N GLY A 118 15.50 -7.33 -13.53
CA GLY A 118 15.83 -8.17 -12.37
C GLY A 118 15.03 -7.87 -11.10
N MET A 119 14.06 -6.95 -11.15
CA MET A 119 13.03 -6.83 -10.11
C MET A 119 12.13 -8.08 -10.12
N ASN A 120 11.53 -8.38 -8.97
CA ASN A 120 10.71 -9.58 -8.80
C ASN A 120 9.63 -9.43 -7.70
N ALA A 121 9.34 -8.23 -7.23
CA ALA A 121 8.40 -8.01 -6.14
C ALA A 121 7.49 -6.81 -6.40
N VAL A 122 6.25 -6.93 -5.97
CA VAL A 122 5.24 -5.87 -5.91
C VAL A 122 4.97 -5.53 -4.45
N ILE A 123 4.84 -4.25 -4.15
CA ILE A 123 4.42 -3.73 -2.85
C ILE A 123 3.37 -2.65 -3.10
N LEU A 124 2.17 -2.85 -2.59
CA LEU A 124 1.03 -1.94 -2.67
C LEU A 124 0.64 -1.53 -1.25
N LEU A 125 0.56 -0.23 -1.01
CA LEU A 125 0.02 0.33 0.23
C LEU A 125 -1.25 1.10 -0.10
N TYR A 126 -2.39 0.57 0.33
CA TYR A 126 -3.72 1.15 0.16
C TYR A 126 -3.99 2.19 1.26
N ASP A 127 -4.96 3.07 1.01
CA ASP A 127 -5.23 4.27 1.82
C ASP A 127 -3.95 5.08 2.13
N TYR A 128 -2.95 4.99 1.26
CA TYR A 128 -1.65 5.62 1.43
C TYR A 128 -1.22 6.32 0.14
N SER A 129 -0.92 7.62 0.26
CA SER A 129 -0.43 8.45 -0.83
C SER A 129 1.00 8.88 -0.55
N TYR A 130 1.96 8.13 -1.10
CA TYR A 130 3.36 8.51 -1.08
C TYR A 130 3.63 9.61 -2.12
N ASP A 131 4.46 10.58 -1.75
CA ASP A 131 4.76 11.76 -2.57
C ASP A 131 5.95 11.56 -3.53
N GLY A 132 6.62 10.42 -3.46
CA GLY A 132 7.81 10.12 -4.27
C GLY A 132 9.08 10.84 -3.82
N SER A 133 9.13 11.37 -2.59
CA SER A 133 10.29 12.08 -2.04
C SER A 133 11.60 11.27 -2.07
N VAL A 134 11.51 9.94 -1.99
CA VAL A 134 12.59 9.00 -2.25
C VAL A 134 12.16 8.06 -3.39
N PRO A 135 12.71 8.20 -4.61
CA PRO A 135 12.26 7.41 -5.75
C PRO A 135 12.81 5.98 -5.76
N VAL A 136 13.99 5.76 -5.18
CA VAL A 136 14.67 4.45 -5.18
C VAL A 136 15.55 4.29 -3.95
N VAL A 137 15.57 3.07 -3.40
CA VAL A 137 16.50 2.62 -2.37
C VAL A 137 17.14 1.31 -2.82
N GLN A 138 18.47 1.24 -2.76
CA GLN A 138 19.21 0.06 -3.20
C GLN A 138 20.40 -0.21 -2.28
N ASN A 139 20.58 -1.47 -1.93
CA ASN A 139 21.75 -1.98 -1.22
C ASN A 139 22.07 -3.41 -1.68
N SER A 140 22.93 -4.13 -0.95
CA SER A 140 23.34 -5.50 -1.31
C SER A 140 22.25 -6.56 -1.08
N GLN A 141 21.19 -6.25 -0.32
CA GLN A 141 20.12 -7.18 0.04
C GLN A 141 18.88 -7.00 -0.84
N TYR A 142 18.53 -5.75 -1.18
CA TYR A 142 17.35 -5.44 -1.98
C TYR A 142 17.53 -4.16 -2.81
N SER A 143 16.65 -4.02 -3.80
CA SER A 143 16.41 -2.77 -4.52
C SER A 143 14.92 -2.53 -4.52
N VAL A 144 14.45 -1.33 -4.18
CA VAL A 144 13.02 -0.98 -4.17
C VAL A 144 12.86 0.38 -4.82
N ARG A 145 11.94 0.48 -5.77
CA ARG A 145 11.64 1.69 -6.53
C ARG A 145 10.18 2.04 -6.39
N PHE A 146 9.91 3.30 -6.10
CA PHE A 146 8.57 3.86 -6.17
C PHE A 146 8.16 4.06 -7.63
N ILE A 147 6.96 3.61 -8.00
CA ILE A 147 6.40 3.75 -9.35
C ILE A 147 5.46 4.93 -9.41
N GLY A 148 4.54 5.04 -8.45
CA GLY A 148 3.54 6.11 -8.42
C GLY A 148 2.41 5.80 -7.45
N SER A 149 1.50 6.77 -7.34
CA SER A 149 0.27 6.65 -6.57
C SER A 149 -0.93 6.92 -7.48
N VAL A 150 -1.96 6.08 -7.38
CA VAL A 150 -3.20 6.19 -8.16
C VAL A 150 -4.42 6.07 -7.25
N VAL A 151 -5.58 6.54 -7.71
CA VAL A 151 -6.84 6.47 -6.96
C VAL A 151 -7.55 5.15 -7.30
N TYR A 152 -8.12 4.44 -6.36
CA TYR A 152 -9.02 3.30 -6.63
C TYR A 152 -10.44 3.62 -6.14
N GLU A 153 -11.43 2.90 -6.65
CA GLU A 153 -12.84 3.07 -6.26
C GLU A 153 -13.45 1.72 -5.86
N ASP A 154 -14.12 1.69 -4.71
CA ASP A 154 -14.92 0.55 -4.19
C ASP A 154 -16.29 0.40 -4.89
#